data_AF-A0A7Y9JXR4-F1
#
_entry.id   AF-A0A7Y9JXR4-F1
#
_cell.length_a   1.000
_cell.length_b   1.000
_cell.length_c   1.000
_cell.angle_alpha   90.00
_cell.angle_beta   90.00
_cell.angle_gamma   90.00
#
_symmetry.space_group_name_H-M   'P 1'
#
loop_
_entity.id
_entity.type
_entity.pdbx_description
1 polymer ?
#
loop_
_entity_poly.entity_id
_entity_poly.type
_entity_poly.pdbx_seq_one_letter_code
_entity_poly.pdbx_strand_id
1 'polypeptide(L)'
;MLISTVRASGLDVVMRDALAPWRSASVRHDPAKMLLDLALTLALGGDARSDLAVVRAEPAVFGPVASDPTVSRTIARLAGDVERVLAAISTARAAARARAWSAAGPHAPGHGRDAARPLVIGLDATLVTAHSEKQHAAATFKRGFGFHPLCAFVDHGPAGTGEPVAVLLRPGNAGSNTAVDHLRVISEALAQIPGNTRGKSILVRVDGAGGSRKVVETLTRRRLEYSVGWTLPATTPDLLKLIPEQFWAPAYDGDGSVRDGAWVAELSHLMDLSAWSSGMRVIVRKGRPHPGAQLRFEDVDGMRITAFVTNSTRGPLADLELRHRRRARAEDPIRIAKDTGLANLPLHSFAANRIWCAVVALAGEITAWMPLLALHGHDARRWEPKKLRFALFTIPATIARSGRRVRLHLAARSPFASLTLIGLGRLGALAPG
;
A
#
# COMPACT_ATOMS: atom_id res chain seq x y z
N MET A 1 5.38 8.85 19.51
CA MET A 1 4.66 7.77 18.82
C MET A 1 5.45 7.27 17.61
N LEU A 2 5.58 8.02 16.51
CA LEU A 2 6.24 7.54 15.28
C LEU A 2 7.69 7.03 15.50
N ILE A 3 8.52 7.78 16.24
CA ILE A 3 9.89 7.32 16.59
C ILE A 3 9.86 6.03 17.41
N SER A 4 8.94 5.94 18.37
CA SER A 4 8.77 4.73 19.17
C SER A 4 8.37 3.53 18.31
N THR A 5 7.58 3.74 17.25
CA THR A 5 7.27 2.71 16.24
C THR A 5 8.50 2.28 15.44
N VAL A 6 9.34 3.23 15.02
CA VAL A 6 10.61 2.94 14.34
C VAL A 6 11.49 2.03 15.22
N ARG A 7 11.60 2.35 16.51
CA ARG A 7 12.35 1.53 17.48
C ARG A 7 11.70 0.18 17.75
N ALA A 8 10.39 0.14 17.99
CA ALA A 8 9.63 -1.09 18.26
C ALA A 8 9.69 -2.09 17.09
N SER A 9 9.72 -1.60 15.85
CA SER A 9 9.92 -2.43 14.66
C SER A 9 11.39 -2.78 14.39
N GLY A 10 12.34 -2.17 15.11
CA GLY A 10 13.78 -2.28 14.87
C GLY A 10 14.23 -1.69 13.53
N LEU A 11 13.40 -0.85 12.90
CA LEU A 11 13.61 -0.32 11.56
C LEU A 11 14.87 0.54 11.48
N ASP A 12 15.17 1.31 12.52
CA ASP A 12 16.40 2.10 12.63
C ASP A 12 17.67 1.25 12.59
N VAL A 13 17.69 0.14 13.32
CA VAL A 13 18.82 -0.79 13.35
C VAL A 13 19.03 -1.46 12.00
N VAL A 14 17.98 -2.10 11.46
CA VAL A 14 18.13 -2.85 10.19
C VAL A 14 18.40 -1.94 9.00
N MET A 15 17.87 -0.70 8.98
CA MET A 15 18.19 0.28 7.94
C MET A 15 19.64 0.76 8.04
N ARG A 16 20.13 1.04 9.26
CA ARG A 16 21.52 1.45 9.49
C ARG A 16 22.49 0.39 9.00
N ASP A 17 22.24 -0.86 9.36
CA ASP A 17 23.11 -1.97 8.98
C ASP A 17 23.04 -2.23 7.47
N ALA A 18 21.85 -2.15 6.87
CA ALA A 18 21.67 -2.32 5.42
C ALA A 18 22.32 -1.21 4.59
N LEU A 19 22.34 0.04 5.09
CA LEU A 19 22.91 1.19 4.38
C LEU A 19 24.35 1.51 4.77
N ALA A 20 24.96 0.73 5.67
CA ALA A 20 26.36 0.87 6.06
C ALA A 20 27.35 0.96 4.88
N PRO A 21 27.19 0.20 3.76
CA PRO A 21 28.09 0.31 2.61
C PRO A 21 28.11 1.70 1.94
N TRP A 22 27.04 2.49 2.09
CA TRP A 22 26.94 3.85 1.54
C TRP A 22 27.24 4.93 2.58
N ARG A 23 27.61 4.55 3.80
CA ARG A 23 28.09 5.50 4.81
C ARG A 23 29.57 5.79 4.57
N SER A 24 29.93 7.06 4.48
CA SER A 24 31.36 7.46 4.50
C SER A 24 31.88 7.47 5.94
N ALA A 25 33.16 7.17 6.14
CA ALA A 25 33.79 7.27 7.46
C ALA A 25 33.74 8.69 8.05
N SER A 26 33.69 9.72 7.19
CA SER A 26 33.75 11.14 7.59
C SER A 26 32.37 11.81 7.78
N VAL A 27 31.25 11.12 7.51
CA VAL A 27 29.92 11.76 7.62
C VAL A 27 29.38 11.71 9.04
N ARG A 28 28.97 12.89 9.53
CA ARG A 28 28.31 13.05 10.84
C ARG A 28 26.92 12.39 10.88
N HIS A 29 26.18 12.42 9.78
CA HIS A 29 24.83 11.88 9.69
C HIS A 29 24.83 10.56 8.93
N ASP A 30 24.17 9.56 9.51
CA ASP A 30 23.99 8.24 8.90
C ASP A 30 22.94 8.30 7.77
N PRO A 31 23.20 7.71 6.59
CA PRO A 31 22.21 7.63 5.49
C PRO A 31 20.86 7.06 5.93
N ALA A 32 20.85 6.02 6.76
CA ALA A 32 19.62 5.42 7.25
C ALA A 32 18.82 6.40 8.10
N LYS A 33 19.50 7.13 9.00
CA LYS A 33 18.84 8.14 9.83
C LYS A 33 18.27 9.27 8.96
N MET A 34 18.97 9.73 7.94
CA MET A 34 18.47 10.77 7.04
C MET A 34 17.22 10.32 6.25
N LEU A 35 17.19 9.08 5.76
CA LEU A 35 15.99 8.56 5.09
C LEU A 35 14.82 8.37 6.06
N LEU A 36 15.08 7.94 7.30
CA LEU A 36 14.05 7.82 8.33
C LEU A 36 13.53 9.18 8.79
N ASP A 37 14.37 10.20 8.90
CA ASP A 37 13.93 11.56 9.24
C ASP A 37 13.06 12.17 8.13
N LEU A 38 13.38 11.90 6.87
CA LEU A 38 12.49 12.25 5.76
C LEU A 38 11.17 11.48 5.85
N ALA A 39 11.21 10.17 6.11
CA ALA A 39 9.98 9.37 6.25
C ALA A 39 9.10 9.87 7.41
N LEU A 40 9.70 10.28 8.53
CA LEU A 40 9.00 10.89 9.66
C LEU A 40 8.42 12.26 9.29
N THR A 41 9.17 13.09 8.55
CA THR A 41 8.68 14.36 8.00
C THR A 41 7.43 14.15 7.15
N LEU A 42 7.46 13.18 6.22
CA LEU A 42 6.31 12.84 5.38
C LEU A 42 5.12 12.31 6.20
N ALA A 43 5.38 11.44 7.18
CA ALA A 43 4.34 10.92 8.07
C ALA A 43 3.64 12.04 8.87
N LEU A 44 4.38 13.09 9.26
CA LEU A 44 3.84 14.27 9.94
C LEU A 44 3.06 15.22 9.00
N GLY A 45 3.21 15.07 7.68
CA GLY A 45 2.48 15.84 6.68
C GLY A 45 3.32 16.84 5.90
N GLY A 46 4.65 16.78 6.02
CA GLY A 46 5.52 17.45 5.05
C GLY A 46 5.44 16.78 3.68
N ASP A 47 5.77 17.53 2.64
CA ASP A 47 5.74 17.09 1.24
C ASP A 47 7.00 17.49 0.44
N ALA A 48 7.92 18.21 1.09
CA ALA A 48 9.18 18.64 0.51
C ALA A 48 10.37 18.30 1.41
N ARG A 49 11.57 18.25 0.81
CA ARG A 49 12.83 18.03 1.56
C ARG A 49 13.09 19.14 2.59
N SER A 50 12.65 20.37 2.30
CA SER A 50 12.77 21.54 3.18
C SER A 50 12.01 21.39 4.49
N ASP A 51 10.91 20.62 4.51
CA ASP A 51 10.06 20.46 5.70
C ASP A 51 10.77 19.69 6.81
N LEU A 52 11.88 19.03 6.48
CA LEU A 52 12.82 18.46 7.45
C LEU A 52 13.29 19.49 8.48
N ALA A 53 13.24 20.79 8.16
CA ALA A 53 13.50 21.87 9.11
C ALA A 53 12.61 21.79 10.36
N VAL A 54 11.34 21.37 10.23
CA VAL A 54 10.41 21.21 11.36
C VAL A 54 10.87 20.09 12.28
N VAL A 55 11.23 18.93 11.71
CA VAL A 55 11.74 17.79 12.48
C VAL A 55 13.09 18.12 13.13
N ARG A 56 13.95 18.87 12.45
CA ARG A 56 15.25 19.32 12.96
C ARG A 56 15.13 20.34 14.10
N ALA A 57 14.06 21.12 14.16
CA ALA A 57 13.84 22.10 15.22
C ALA A 57 13.65 21.44 16.60
N GLU A 58 13.34 20.14 16.65
CA GLU A 58 13.03 19.41 17.88
C GLU A 58 14.04 18.27 18.18
N PRO A 59 15.32 18.57 18.43
CA PRO A 59 16.35 17.55 18.67
C PRO A 59 16.12 16.74 19.94
N ALA A 60 15.28 17.21 20.86
CA ALA A 60 14.88 16.44 22.04
C ALA A 60 14.01 15.23 21.71
N VAL A 61 13.32 15.27 20.57
CA VAL A 61 12.46 14.17 20.07
C VAL A 61 13.22 13.38 19.00
N PHE A 62 13.75 14.06 17.99
CA PHE A 62 14.29 13.44 16.78
C PHE A 62 15.80 13.20 16.79
N GLY A 63 16.50 13.71 17.82
CA GLY A 63 17.96 13.74 17.86
C GLY A 63 18.55 14.68 16.80
N PRO A 64 19.85 14.54 16.46
CA PRO A 64 20.46 15.31 15.39
C PRO A 64 19.84 14.95 14.02
N VAL A 65 19.34 15.96 13.31
CA VAL A 65 18.75 15.85 11.98
C VAL A 65 19.58 16.67 11.00
N ALA A 66 19.88 16.08 9.84
CA ALA A 66 20.73 16.69 8.82
C ALA A 66 20.07 17.94 8.19
N SER A 67 20.88 18.80 7.58
CA SER A 67 20.38 19.91 6.74
C SER A 67 19.89 19.43 5.38
N ASP A 68 18.98 20.19 4.76
CA ASP A 68 18.45 19.89 3.43
C ASP A 68 19.55 19.67 2.35
N PRO A 69 20.60 20.51 2.25
CA PRO A 69 21.70 20.24 1.31
C PRO A 69 22.45 18.92 1.59
N THR A 70 22.56 18.53 2.86
CA THR A 70 23.23 17.28 3.26
C THR A 70 22.40 16.06 2.88
N VAL A 71 21.08 16.12 3.10
CA VAL A 71 20.14 15.09 2.67
C VAL A 71 20.12 14.98 1.15
N SER A 72 20.11 16.11 0.45
CA SER A 72 20.13 16.15 -1.01
C SER A 72 21.37 15.47 -1.61
N ARG A 73 22.56 15.75 -1.06
CA ARG A 73 23.80 15.07 -1.46
C ARG A 73 23.78 13.57 -1.13
N THR A 74 23.18 13.20 0.00
CA THR A 74 23.03 11.78 0.38
C THR A 74 22.15 11.04 -0.61
N ILE A 75 20.98 11.58 -0.95
CA ILE A 75 20.09 10.98 -1.96
C ILE A 75 20.82 10.88 -3.31
N ALA A 76 21.56 11.92 -3.74
CA ALA A 76 22.33 11.86 -4.97
C ALA A 76 23.38 10.73 -4.95
N ARG A 77 24.10 10.55 -3.83
CA ARG A 77 25.05 9.45 -3.65
C ARG A 77 24.36 8.08 -3.71
N LEU A 78 23.23 7.92 -3.03
CA LEU A 78 22.45 6.68 -3.05
C LEU A 78 21.89 6.37 -4.45
N ALA A 79 21.48 7.41 -5.19
CA ALA A 79 20.98 7.28 -6.55
C ALA A 79 22.07 6.80 -7.53
N GLY A 80 23.36 7.01 -7.23
CA GLY A 80 24.48 6.49 -8.01
C GLY A 80 24.58 4.95 -8.01
N ASP A 81 23.97 4.27 -7.03
CA ASP A 81 23.92 2.81 -6.94
C ASP A 81 22.48 2.34 -6.61
N VAL A 82 21.51 2.94 -7.31
CA VAL A 82 20.08 2.87 -6.96
C VAL A 82 19.54 1.44 -6.83
N GLU A 83 19.96 0.50 -7.68
CA GLU A 83 19.45 -0.88 -7.62
C GLU A 83 19.91 -1.59 -6.33
N ARG A 84 21.20 -1.49 -5.97
CA ARG A 84 21.72 -2.11 -4.75
C ARG A 84 21.18 -1.42 -3.50
N VAL A 85 21.05 -0.09 -3.52
CA VAL A 85 20.45 0.66 -2.42
C VAL A 85 18.98 0.25 -2.20
N LEU A 86 18.17 0.18 -3.26
CA LEU A 86 16.77 -0.22 -3.12
C LEU A 86 16.63 -1.68 -2.67
N ALA A 87 17.51 -2.58 -3.11
CA ALA A 87 17.56 -3.95 -2.60
C ALA A 87 17.90 -4.00 -1.10
N ALA A 88 18.85 -3.19 -0.64
CA ALA A 88 19.21 -3.06 0.78
C ALA A 88 18.05 -2.49 1.62
N ILE A 89 17.41 -1.42 1.15
CA ILE A 89 16.22 -0.83 1.80
C ILE A 89 15.07 -1.84 1.84
N SER A 90 14.82 -2.54 0.74
CA SER A 90 13.78 -3.58 0.65
C SER A 90 14.00 -4.71 1.67
N THR A 91 15.25 -5.16 1.83
CA THR A 91 15.63 -6.17 2.83
C THR A 91 15.39 -5.69 4.25
N ALA A 92 15.81 -4.45 4.56
CA ALA A 92 15.58 -3.83 5.86
C ALA A 92 14.09 -3.66 6.18
N ARG A 93 13.29 -3.20 5.21
CA ARG A 93 11.83 -3.08 5.33
C ARG A 93 11.16 -4.43 5.61
N ALA A 94 11.55 -5.49 4.89
CA ALA A 94 11.01 -6.84 5.10
C ALA A 94 11.32 -7.34 6.51
N ALA A 95 12.56 -7.14 7.00
CA ALA A 95 12.97 -7.53 8.35
C ALA A 95 12.20 -6.75 9.43
N ALA A 96 12.04 -5.44 9.28
CA ALA A 96 11.28 -4.61 10.21
C ALA A 96 9.79 -4.97 10.23
N ARG A 97 9.19 -5.26 9.05
CA ARG A 97 7.80 -5.74 8.97
C ARG A 97 7.61 -7.07 9.66
N ALA A 98 8.53 -8.02 9.48
CA ALA A 98 8.46 -9.31 10.18
C ALA A 98 8.40 -9.11 11.70
N ARG A 99 9.22 -8.20 12.24
CA ARG A 99 9.18 -7.83 13.67
C ARG A 99 7.87 -7.15 14.06
N ALA A 100 7.42 -6.15 13.29
CA ALA A 100 6.17 -5.43 13.56
C ALA A 100 4.96 -6.38 13.54
N TRP A 101 4.87 -7.27 12.55
CA TRP A 101 3.78 -8.25 12.48
C TRP A 101 3.87 -9.29 13.58
N SER A 102 5.07 -9.76 13.94
CA SER A 102 5.23 -10.65 15.08
C SER A 102 4.78 -9.99 16.39
N ALA A 103 5.14 -8.72 16.60
CA ALA A 103 4.72 -7.95 17.78
C ALA A 103 3.21 -7.67 17.81
N ALA A 104 2.59 -7.50 16.64
CA ALA A 104 1.14 -7.33 16.53
C ALA A 104 0.35 -8.62 16.83
N GLY A 105 0.98 -9.80 16.75
CA GLY A 105 0.35 -11.08 17.09
C GLY A 105 -0.96 -11.32 16.32
N PRO A 106 -2.08 -11.64 16.99
CA PRO A 106 -3.39 -11.82 16.35
C PRO A 106 -3.91 -10.60 15.58
N HIS A 107 -3.34 -9.42 15.83
CA HIS A 107 -3.72 -8.20 15.13
C HIS A 107 -2.99 -8.01 13.80
N ALA A 108 -1.93 -8.76 13.52
CA ALA A 108 -1.21 -8.66 12.24
C ALA A 108 -2.13 -9.02 11.06
N PRO A 109 -2.03 -8.33 9.91
CA PRO A 109 -2.91 -8.59 8.75
C PRO A 109 -2.71 -10.00 8.18
N GLY A 110 -1.51 -10.58 8.33
CA GLY A 110 -1.21 -11.95 7.91
C GLY A 110 -1.51 -13.04 8.94
N HIS A 111 -2.07 -12.71 10.11
CA HIS A 111 -2.36 -13.69 11.14
C HIS A 111 -3.41 -14.71 10.69
N GLY A 112 -3.13 -16.00 10.86
CA GLY A 112 -4.06 -17.08 10.52
C GLY A 112 -4.42 -17.18 9.04
N ARG A 113 -3.65 -16.54 8.15
CA ARG A 113 -3.92 -16.58 6.71
C ARG A 113 -3.79 -18.00 6.15
N ASP A 114 -4.72 -18.35 5.28
CA ASP A 114 -4.78 -19.64 4.59
C ASP A 114 -5.49 -19.47 3.24
N ALA A 115 -5.74 -20.56 2.52
CA ALA A 115 -6.45 -20.55 1.24
C ALA A 115 -7.98 -20.34 1.35
N ALA A 116 -8.52 -20.10 2.54
CA ALA A 116 -9.91 -19.70 2.75
C ALA A 116 -9.99 -18.22 3.15
N ARG A 117 -8.96 -17.73 3.86
CA ARG A 117 -8.79 -16.34 4.31
C ARG A 117 -7.39 -15.86 3.92
N PRO A 118 -7.14 -15.64 2.61
CA PRO A 118 -5.83 -15.22 2.15
C PRO A 118 -5.53 -13.78 2.55
N LEU A 119 -4.25 -13.48 2.75
CA LEU A 119 -3.78 -12.09 2.85
C LEU A 119 -3.94 -11.43 1.49
N VAL A 120 -4.67 -10.31 1.43
CA VAL A 120 -4.92 -9.59 0.18
C VAL A 120 -3.80 -8.58 -0.07
N ILE A 121 -3.18 -8.67 -1.24
CA ILE A 121 -2.28 -7.66 -1.79
C ILE A 121 -3.00 -7.00 -2.98
N GLY A 122 -3.35 -5.73 -2.84
CA GLY A 122 -3.92 -4.92 -3.91
C GLY A 122 -2.83 -4.22 -4.70
N LEU A 123 -2.88 -4.28 -6.03
CA LEU A 123 -2.05 -3.42 -6.88
C LEU A 123 -2.94 -2.46 -7.65
N ASP A 124 -2.44 -1.25 -7.79
CA ASP A 124 -3.07 -0.23 -8.61
C ASP A 124 -2.01 0.80 -9.05
N ALA A 125 -2.22 1.38 -10.23
CA ALA A 125 -1.35 2.39 -10.79
C ALA A 125 -1.94 3.78 -10.56
N THR A 126 -1.10 4.77 -10.37
CA THR A 126 -1.56 6.14 -10.18
C THR A 126 -0.74 7.11 -11.00
N LEU A 127 -1.38 8.19 -11.46
CA LEU A 127 -0.67 9.30 -12.08
C LEU A 127 -0.18 10.27 -11.02
N VAL A 128 1.09 10.64 -11.15
CA VAL A 128 1.74 11.70 -10.39
C VAL A 128 2.11 12.80 -11.36
N THR A 129 1.40 13.92 -11.30
CA THR A 129 1.67 15.08 -12.14
C THR A 129 3.02 15.67 -11.77
N ALA A 130 3.82 16.00 -12.78
CA ALA A 130 5.04 16.76 -12.58
C ALA A 130 5.17 17.79 -13.70
N HIS A 131 5.41 19.04 -13.32
CA HIS A 131 5.85 20.07 -14.26
C HIS A 131 7.37 19.96 -14.49
N SER A 132 7.81 20.37 -15.68
CA SER A 132 9.21 20.58 -16.11
C SER A 132 10.07 19.35 -16.48
N GLU A 133 11.28 19.66 -16.97
CA GLU A 133 12.37 18.85 -17.56
C GLU A 133 12.88 17.65 -16.73
N LYS A 134 12.15 17.22 -15.69
CA LYS A 134 12.53 16.08 -14.86
C LYS A 134 12.74 14.84 -15.73
N GLN A 135 13.79 14.09 -15.42
CA GLN A 135 14.15 12.89 -16.15
C GLN A 135 12.99 11.89 -16.13
N HIS A 136 12.53 11.49 -17.32
CA HIS A 136 11.40 10.58 -17.55
C HIS A 136 10.02 11.08 -17.07
N ALA A 137 9.86 12.36 -16.77
CA ALA A 137 8.54 12.96 -16.75
C ALA A 137 8.01 13.00 -18.19
N ALA A 138 7.02 12.18 -18.50
CA ALA A 138 6.55 11.94 -19.86
C ALA A 138 5.04 12.19 -19.98
N ALA A 139 4.58 12.32 -21.23
CA ALA A 139 3.17 12.47 -21.53
C ALA A 139 2.36 11.27 -21.01
N THR A 140 1.20 11.54 -20.44
CA THR A 140 0.31 10.57 -19.82
C THR A 140 -0.93 10.35 -20.68
N PHE A 141 -1.61 9.21 -20.50
CA PHE A 141 -2.88 8.93 -21.20
C PHE A 141 -3.99 9.94 -20.87
N LYS A 142 -3.89 10.67 -19.76
CA LYS A 142 -4.80 11.78 -19.39
C LYS A 142 -4.37 13.14 -19.95
N ARG A 143 -3.50 13.17 -20.96
CA ARG A 143 -3.04 14.38 -21.66
C ARG A 143 -2.32 15.40 -20.76
N GLY A 144 -1.75 14.96 -19.64
CA GLY A 144 -0.81 15.73 -18.80
C GLY A 144 0.61 15.14 -18.83
N PHE A 145 1.54 15.69 -18.05
CA PHE A 145 2.92 15.19 -17.90
C PHE A 145 3.21 14.72 -16.48
N GLY A 146 4.05 13.69 -16.37
CA GLY A 146 4.56 13.23 -15.08
C GLY A 146 4.96 11.76 -15.09
N PHE A 147 4.55 11.04 -14.07
CA PHE A 147 4.93 9.65 -13.81
C PHE A 147 3.70 8.77 -13.61
N HIS A 148 3.87 7.46 -13.84
CA HIS A 148 2.80 6.47 -13.73
C HIS A 148 3.19 5.31 -12.79
N PRO A 149 3.53 5.57 -11.51
CA PRO A 149 3.94 4.52 -10.58
C PRO A 149 2.89 3.42 -10.43
N LEU A 150 3.36 2.18 -10.35
CA LEU A 150 2.57 1.00 -10.00
C LEU A 150 2.87 0.64 -8.54
N CYS A 151 1.83 0.63 -7.70
CA CYS A 151 1.98 0.43 -6.26
C CYS A 151 1.31 -0.88 -5.83
N ALA A 152 1.81 -1.48 -4.75
CA ALA A 152 1.23 -2.63 -4.09
C ALA A 152 1.08 -2.40 -2.59
N PHE A 153 -0.08 -2.76 -2.05
CA PHE A 153 -0.42 -2.58 -0.65
C PHE A 153 -1.01 -3.85 -0.06
N VAL A 154 -0.66 -4.15 1.19
CA VAL A 154 -1.37 -5.16 1.99
C VAL A 154 -2.65 -4.53 2.53
N ASP A 155 -3.79 -5.20 2.28
CA ASP A 155 -5.10 -4.79 2.81
C ASP A 155 -5.19 -5.21 4.29
N HIS A 156 -5.32 -4.24 5.20
CA HIS A 156 -5.50 -4.51 6.64
C HIS A 156 -6.97 -4.82 7.01
N GLY A 157 -7.83 -4.97 6.00
CA GLY A 157 -9.26 -5.17 6.20
C GLY A 157 -9.93 -3.94 6.83
N PRO A 158 -11.12 -4.10 7.42
CA PRO A 158 -11.83 -2.98 8.06
C PRO A 158 -11.15 -2.45 9.33
N ALA A 159 -10.15 -3.15 9.86
CA ALA A 159 -9.48 -2.81 11.11
C ALA A 159 -8.25 -1.88 10.92
N GLY A 160 -7.88 -1.51 9.69
CA GLY A 160 -6.71 -0.68 9.44
C GLY A 160 -6.69 -0.06 8.04
N THR A 161 -5.65 0.74 7.78
CA THR A 161 -5.52 1.59 6.58
C THR A 161 -4.71 0.94 5.44
N GLY A 162 -4.20 -0.27 5.65
CA GLY A 162 -3.24 -0.92 4.75
C GLY A 162 -1.81 -0.38 4.90
N GLU A 163 -0.85 -1.08 4.29
CA GLU A 163 0.56 -0.70 4.28
C GLU A 163 1.23 -0.96 2.91
N PRO A 164 2.17 -0.11 2.47
CA PRO A 164 2.85 -0.30 1.20
C PRO A 164 3.84 -1.47 1.28
N VAL A 165 3.88 -2.29 0.24
CA VAL A 165 4.85 -3.38 0.07
C VAL A 165 5.71 -3.21 -1.18
N ALA A 166 5.24 -2.51 -2.22
CA ALA A 166 6.07 -2.13 -3.35
C ALA A 166 5.59 -0.82 -3.99
N VAL A 167 6.53 -0.03 -4.51
CA VAL A 167 6.27 1.20 -5.28
C VAL A 167 7.26 1.22 -6.43
N LEU A 168 6.80 0.85 -7.62
CA LEU A 168 7.59 0.90 -8.84
C LEU A 168 7.34 2.24 -9.54
N LEU A 169 8.30 3.15 -9.47
CA LEU A 169 8.27 4.39 -10.25
C LEU A 169 8.43 4.06 -11.74
N ARG A 170 7.56 4.64 -12.57
CA ARG A 170 7.59 4.47 -14.02
C ARG A 170 7.40 5.81 -14.74
N PRO A 171 7.95 5.97 -15.96
CA PRO A 171 7.67 7.13 -16.80
C PRO A 171 6.16 7.34 -17.02
N GLY A 172 5.73 8.58 -17.28
CA GLY A 172 4.31 8.91 -17.47
C GLY A 172 3.62 8.20 -18.64
N ASN A 173 4.40 7.79 -19.65
CA ASN A 173 3.94 7.05 -20.82
C ASN A 173 4.02 5.53 -20.65
N ALA A 174 4.31 5.02 -19.45
CA ALA A 174 4.34 3.59 -19.19
C ALA A 174 2.96 2.96 -19.38
N GLY A 175 2.91 1.85 -20.11
CA GLY A 175 1.68 1.12 -20.40
C GLY A 175 0.97 0.64 -19.13
N SER A 176 -0.35 0.78 -19.11
CA SER A 176 -1.17 0.32 -17.99
C SER A 176 -1.12 -1.19 -17.84
N ASN A 177 -1.00 -1.95 -18.94
CA ASN A 177 -1.06 -3.41 -18.96
C ASN A 177 0.30 -4.12 -19.14
N THR A 178 1.41 -3.43 -18.86
CA THR A 178 2.75 -4.00 -18.99
C THR A 178 2.94 -5.17 -18.01
N ALA A 179 2.95 -6.39 -18.53
CA ALA A 179 3.06 -7.61 -17.72
C ALA A 179 4.37 -7.67 -16.92
N VAL A 180 5.47 -7.18 -17.48
CA VAL A 180 6.79 -7.16 -16.81
C VAL A 180 6.75 -6.32 -15.54
N ASP A 181 6.13 -5.14 -15.59
CA ASP A 181 5.98 -4.26 -14.41
C ASP A 181 5.14 -4.91 -13.32
N HIS A 182 4.01 -5.53 -13.70
CA HIS A 182 3.15 -6.25 -12.76
C HIS A 182 3.90 -7.38 -12.07
N LEU A 183 4.61 -8.22 -12.85
CA LEU A 183 5.37 -9.32 -12.29
C LEU A 183 6.52 -8.85 -11.38
N ARG A 184 7.16 -7.74 -11.73
CA ARG A 184 8.16 -7.09 -10.86
C ARG A 184 7.54 -6.67 -9.54
N VAL A 185 6.46 -5.89 -9.57
CA VAL A 185 5.77 -5.40 -8.36
C VAL A 185 5.22 -6.55 -7.51
N ILE A 186 4.64 -7.58 -8.13
CA ILE A 186 4.20 -8.80 -7.42
C ILE A 186 5.38 -9.47 -6.72
N SER A 187 6.52 -9.62 -7.40
CA SER A 187 7.68 -10.27 -6.81
C SER A 187 8.30 -9.45 -5.67
N GLU A 188 8.41 -8.13 -5.84
CA GLU A 188 8.87 -7.21 -4.79
C GLU A 188 7.91 -7.21 -3.59
N ALA A 189 6.59 -7.20 -3.83
CA ALA A 189 5.58 -7.25 -2.78
C ALA A 189 5.65 -8.57 -2.00
N LEU A 190 5.77 -9.71 -2.67
CA LEU A 190 5.88 -11.02 -2.01
C LEU A 190 7.15 -11.14 -1.15
N ALA A 191 8.26 -10.53 -1.57
CA ALA A 191 9.49 -10.52 -0.80
C ALA A 191 9.38 -9.71 0.51
N GLN A 192 8.40 -8.81 0.61
CA GLN A 192 8.12 -8.08 1.85
C GLN A 192 7.31 -8.88 2.86
N ILE A 193 6.63 -9.94 2.44
CA ILE A 193 5.68 -10.67 3.30
C ILE A 193 6.41 -11.72 4.14
N PRO A 194 6.32 -11.67 5.49
CA PRO A 194 6.95 -12.66 6.35
C PRO A 194 6.29 -14.03 6.20
N GLY A 195 7.08 -15.09 6.36
CA GLY A 195 6.63 -16.48 6.34
C GLY A 195 6.34 -17.04 4.94
N ASN A 196 5.65 -18.17 4.88
CA ASN A 196 5.32 -18.83 3.62
C ASN A 196 4.26 -18.04 2.83
N THR A 197 4.50 -17.82 1.55
CA THR A 197 3.59 -17.15 0.61
C THR A 197 2.92 -18.12 -0.39
N ARG A 198 3.20 -19.42 -0.27
CA ARG A 198 2.64 -20.47 -1.13
C ARG A 198 1.28 -20.96 -0.60
N GLY A 199 0.68 -21.86 -1.38
CA GLY A 199 -0.50 -22.61 -0.96
C GLY A 199 -1.76 -21.76 -0.92
N LYS A 200 -1.86 -20.76 -1.80
CA LYS A 200 -3.03 -19.87 -1.91
C LYS A 200 -3.31 -19.01 -0.66
N SER A 201 -2.35 -18.88 0.25
CA SER A 201 -2.45 -18.03 1.45
C SER A 201 -2.34 -16.52 1.18
N ILE A 202 -2.03 -16.15 -0.08
CA ILE A 202 -1.95 -14.77 -0.57
C ILE A 202 -2.89 -14.63 -1.76
N LEU A 203 -3.68 -13.57 -1.77
CA LEU A 203 -4.54 -13.18 -2.89
C LEU A 203 -4.02 -11.89 -3.52
N VAL A 204 -3.70 -11.94 -4.80
CA VAL A 204 -3.35 -10.76 -5.60
C VAL A 204 -4.61 -10.19 -6.23
N ARG A 205 -4.95 -8.95 -5.89
CA ARG A 205 -6.11 -8.23 -6.42
C ARG A 205 -5.68 -7.06 -7.30
N VAL A 206 -6.24 -6.98 -8.49
CA VAL A 206 -5.82 -6.04 -9.53
C VAL A 206 -7.02 -5.67 -10.40
N ASP A 207 -7.00 -4.48 -11.00
CA ASP A 207 -8.02 -4.06 -11.97
C ASP A 207 -7.82 -4.75 -13.34
N GLY A 208 -8.49 -4.27 -14.39
CA GLY A 208 -8.33 -4.80 -15.73
C GLY A 208 -6.90 -4.68 -16.29
N ALA A 209 -6.09 -3.75 -15.76
CA ALA A 209 -4.76 -3.49 -16.28
C ALA A 209 -3.80 -4.67 -16.05
N GLY A 210 -3.98 -5.45 -14.97
CA GLY A 210 -3.19 -6.65 -14.75
C GLY A 210 -3.78 -7.93 -15.36
N GLY A 211 -4.85 -7.83 -16.17
CA GLY A 211 -5.55 -8.93 -16.85
C GLY A 211 -4.77 -9.67 -17.95
N SER A 212 -3.45 -9.48 -18.07
CA SER A 212 -2.65 -10.17 -19.08
C SER A 212 -2.50 -11.67 -18.78
N ARG A 213 -2.50 -12.50 -19.84
CA ARG A 213 -2.28 -13.95 -19.75
C ARG A 213 -1.02 -14.31 -18.98
N LYS A 214 0.09 -13.63 -19.27
CA LYS A 214 1.39 -13.85 -18.61
C LYS A 214 1.33 -13.62 -17.09
N VAL A 215 0.56 -12.62 -16.64
CA VAL A 215 0.37 -12.36 -15.20
C VAL A 215 -0.45 -13.49 -14.56
N VAL A 216 -1.62 -13.82 -15.13
CA VAL A 216 -2.50 -14.88 -14.61
C VAL A 216 -1.80 -16.24 -14.53
N GLU A 217 -1.07 -16.62 -15.58
CA GLU A 217 -0.28 -17.86 -15.61
C GLU A 217 0.80 -17.88 -14.53
N THR A 218 1.47 -16.76 -14.31
CA THR A 218 2.53 -16.67 -13.29
C THR A 218 1.94 -16.73 -11.87
N LEU A 219 0.81 -16.07 -11.62
CA LEU A 219 0.09 -16.16 -10.35
C LEU A 219 -0.34 -17.60 -10.05
N THR A 220 -0.87 -18.29 -11.06
CA THR A 220 -1.25 -19.70 -10.97
C THR A 220 -0.05 -20.59 -10.66
N ARG A 221 1.05 -20.44 -11.41
CA ARG A 221 2.29 -21.22 -11.22
C ARG A 221 2.90 -21.01 -9.83
N ARG A 222 2.81 -19.80 -9.28
CA ARG A 222 3.26 -19.46 -7.92
C ARG A 222 2.31 -19.95 -6.82
N ARG A 223 1.19 -20.59 -7.19
CA ARG A 223 0.12 -21.04 -6.27
C ARG A 223 -0.44 -19.90 -5.42
N LEU A 224 -0.63 -18.73 -6.03
CA LEU A 224 -1.30 -17.58 -5.43
C LEU A 224 -2.79 -17.60 -5.79
N GLU A 225 -3.64 -17.05 -4.92
CA GLU A 225 -4.98 -16.68 -5.34
C GLU A 225 -4.94 -15.38 -6.14
N TYR A 226 -5.88 -15.21 -7.05
CA TYR A 226 -6.02 -13.95 -7.77
C TYR A 226 -7.47 -13.53 -7.96
N SER A 227 -7.66 -12.23 -8.05
CA SER A 227 -8.92 -11.57 -8.42
C SER A 227 -8.57 -10.38 -9.30
N VAL A 228 -8.72 -10.55 -10.61
CA VAL A 228 -8.19 -9.62 -11.62
C VAL A 228 -9.35 -9.14 -12.48
N GLY A 229 -9.48 -7.82 -12.65
CA GLY A 229 -10.52 -7.26 -13.51
C GLY A 229 -10.43 -7.82 -14.93
N TRP A 230 -11.57 -8.04 -15.57
CA TRP A 230 -11.63 -8.72 -16.85
C TRP A 230 -12.45 -7.93 -17.87
N THR A 231 -11.85 -7.67 -19.03
CA THR A 231 -12.56 -7.09 -20.17
C THR A 231 -13.31 -8.20 -20.88
N LEU A 232 -14.63 -8.08 -20.88
CA LEU A 232 -15.51 -9.05 -21.54
C LEU A 232 -15.49 -8.86 -23.06
N PRO A 233 -15.69 -9.94 -23.86
CA PRO A 233 -15.70 -9.85 -25.32
C PRO A 233 -16.93 -9.09 -25.85
N ALA A 234 -16.90 -8.66 -27.10
CA ALA A 234 -18.05 -8.00 -27.73
C ALA A 234 -19.32 -8.88 -27.77
N THR A 235 -19.16 -10.22 -27.76
CA THR A 235 -20.26 -11.21 -27.74
C THR A 235 -20.92 -11.38 -26.37
N THR A 236 -20.53 -10.58 -25.36
CA THR A 236 -21.09 -10.65 -24.01
C THR A 236 -22.61 -10.63 -23.94
N PRO A 237 -23.34 -9.76 -24.67
CA PRO A 237 -24.80 -9.73 -24.59
C PRO A 237 -25.43 -11.08 -24.91
N ASP A 238 -24.89 -11.80 -25.90
CA ASP A 238 -25.41 -13.12 -26.29
C ASP A 238 -25.03 -14.20 -25.29
N LEU A 239 -23.82 -14.14 -24.72
CA LEU A 239 -23.41 -15.05 -23.65
C LEU A 239 -24.30 -14.89 -22.39
N LEU A 240 -24.67 -13.65 -22.04
CA LEU A 240 -25.51 -13.39 -20.87
C LEU A 240 -26.93 -13.95 -21.01
N LYS A 241 -27.50 -13.96 -22.23
CA LYS A 241 -28.82 -14.56 -22.51
C LYS A 241 -28.84 -16.06 -22.30
N LEU A 242 -27.68 -16.72 -22.39
CA LEU A 242 -27.54 -18.16 -22.17
C LEU A 242 -27.50 -18.54 -20.69
N ILE A 243 -27.47 -17.58 -19.75
CA ILE A 243 -27.47 -17.84 -18.30
C ILE A 243 -28.92 -17.81 -17.79
N PRO A 244 -29.51 -18.95 -17.42
CA PRO A 244 -30.85 -18.98 -16.83
C PRO A 244 -30.95 -18.17 -15.53
N GLU A 245 -32.14 -17.66 -15.24
CA GLU A 245 -32.37 -16.74 -14.10
C GLU A 245 -31.92 -17.34 -12.76
N GLN A 246 -32.13 -18.64 -12.54
CA GLN A 246 -31.75 -19.33 -11.30
C GLN A 246 -30.24 -19.40 -11.03
N PHE A 247 -29.40 -19.17 -12.04
CA PHE A 247 -27.94 -19.15 -11.87
C PHE A 247 -27.39 -17.76 -11.52
N TRP A 248 -28.25 -16.74 -11.52
CA TRP A 248 -27.91 -15.42 -11.01
C TRP A 248 -28.12 -15.36 -9.50
N ALA A 249 -27.03 -15.29 -8.75
CA ALA A 249 -27.08 -15.05 -7.32
C ALA A 249 -27.19 -13.55 -7.02
N PRO A 250 -27.88 -13.14 -5.93
CA PRO A 250 -27.85 -11.76 -5.49
C PRO A 250 -26.42 -11.32 -5.12
N ALA A 251 -26.04 -10.10 -5.48
CA ALA A 251 -24.79 -9.49 -5.03
C ALA A 251 -24.97 -8.84 -3.64
N TYR A 252 -23.86 -8.56 -2.95
CA TYR A 252 -23.90 -7.98 -1.60
C TYR A 252 -23.45 -6.53 -1.56
N ASP A 253 -23.90 -5.76 -0.56
CA ASP A 253 -23.34 -4.46 -0.21
C ASP A 253 -22.08 -4.61 0.65
N GLY A 254 -21.44 -3.47 0.99
CA GLY A 254 -20.16 -3.45 1.69
C GLY A 254 -20.16 -4.16 3.05
N ASP A 255 -21.32 -4.18 3.70
CA ASP A 255 -21.61 -4.82 4.99
C ASP A 255 -22.02 -6.30 4.88
N GLY A 256 -22.22 -6.80 3.65
CA GLY A 256 -22.63 -8.19 3.40
C GLY A 256 -24.14 -8.40 3.24
N SER A 257 -24.96 -7.34 3.33
CA SER A 257 -26.39 -7.42 3.05
C SER A 257 -26.67 -7.59 1.55
N VAL A 258 -27.82 -8.15 1.18
CA VAL A 258 -28.20 -8.28 -0.24
C VAL A 258 -28.43 -6.89 -0.85
N ARG A 259 -27.79 -6.64 -1.99
CA ARG A 259 -27.93 -5.40 -2.73
C ARG A 259 -29.04 -5.53 -3.78
N ASP A 260 -30.07 -4.71 -3.64
CA ASP A 260 -31.12 -4.62 -4.66
C ASP A 260 -30.56 -4.17 -6.03
N GLY A 261 -31.08 -4.76 -7.09
CA GLY A 261 -30.69 -4.42 -8.46
C GLY A 261 -29.29 -4.87 -8.88
N ALA A 262 -28.65 -5.81 -8.17
CA ALA A 262 -27.34 -6.34 -8.53
C ALA A 262 -27.25 -7.86 -8.38
N TRP A 263 -26.70 -8.52 -9.40
CA TRP A 263 -26.58 -9.98 -9.47
C TRP A 263 -25.22 -10.40 -9.99
N VAL A 264 -24.81 -11.61 -9.62
CA VAL A 264 -23.55 -12.23 -10.00
C VAL A 264 -23.79 -13.64 -10.55
N ALA A 265 -23.07 -14.01 -11.59
CA ALA A 265 -23.09 -15.34 -12.18
C ALA A 265 -21.68 -15.76 -12.60
N GLU A 266 -21.47 -17.06 -12.79
CA GLU A 266 -20.25 -17.60 -13.37
C GLU A 266 -20.41 -17.78 -14.88
N LEU A 267 -19.51 -17.17 -15.65
CA LEU A 267 -19.51 -17.19 -17.11
C LEU A 267 -18.54 -18.24 -17.69
N SER A 268 -17.72 -18.86 -16.85
CA SER A 268 -16.60 -19.75 -17.23
C SER A 268 -16.99 -20.83 -18.25
N HIS A 269 -18.16 -21.45 -18.09
CA HIS A 269 -18.62 -22.58 -18.91
C HIS A 269 -19.15 -22.17 -20.29
N LEU A 270 -19.37 -20.88 -20.51
CA LEU A 270 -19.87 -20.33 -21.77
C LEU A 270 -18.76 -19.71 -22.62
N MET A 271 -17.49 -19.80 -22.18
CA MET A 271 -16.34 -19.19 -22.83
C MET A 271 -15.28 -20.23 -23.17
N ASP A 272 -14.60 -20.06 -24.31
CA ASP A 272 -13.36 -20.80 -24.58
C ASP A 272 -12.20 -20.19 -23.78
N LEU A 273 -11.82 -20.91 -22.71
CA LEU A 273 -10.70 -20.55 -21.84
C LEU A 273 -9.49 -21.48 -22.04
N SER A 274 -9.42 -22.25 -23.13
CA SER A 274 -8.34 -23.20 -23.41
C SER A 274 -6.95 -22.54 -23.47
N ALA A 275 -6.92 -21.27 -23.89
CA ALA A 275 -5.73 -20.42 -23.89
C ALA A 275 -5.34 -19.88 -22.51
N TRP A 276 -6.04 -20.23 -21.43
CA TRP A 276 -5.77 -19.73 -20.08
C TRP A 276 -5.35 -20.84 -19.13
N SER A 277 -4.86 -20.45 -17.95
CA SER A 277 -4.49 -21.43 -16.93
C SER A 277 -5.69 -22.26 -16.49
N SER A 278 -5.48 -23.58 -16.37
CA SER A 278 -6.49 -24.49 -15.83
C SER A 278 -7.01 -24.01 -14.47
N GLY A 279 -8.32 -24.08 -14.28
CA GLY A 279 -9.00 -23.60 -13.07
C GLY A 279 -9.22 -22.08 -13.02
N MET A 280 -8.91 -21.33 -14.09
CA MET A 280 -9.38 -19.95 -14.21
C MET A 280 -10.90 -19.92 -14.36
N ARG A 281 -11.54 -19.06 -13.59
CA ARG A 281 -12.97 -18.79 -13.61
C ARG A 281 -13.23 -17.35 -14.01
N VAL A 282 -14.28 -17.11 -14.79
CA VAL A 282 -14.76 -15.77 -15.17
C VAL A 282 -16.08 -15.53 -14.43
N ILE A 283 -16.10 -14.53 -13.56
CA ILE A 283 -17.29 -14.17 -12.79
C ILE A 283 -17.80 -12.83 -13.31
N VAL A 284 -19.08 -12.79 -13.66
CA VAL A 284 -19.75 -11.60 -14.20
C VAL A 284 -20.73 -11.05 -13.18
N ARG A 285 -20.79 -9.72 -13.10
CA ARG A 285 -21.75 -8.97 -12.33
C ARG A 285 -22.56 -8.10 -13.27
N LYS A 286 -23.88 -8.14 -13.15
CA LYS A 286 -24.79 -7.15 -13.71
C LYS A 286 -25.38 -6.32 -12.57
N GLY A 287 -25.42 -5.00 -12.73
CA GLY A 287 -26.04 -4.13 -11.73
C GLY A 287 -26.69 -2.91 -12.35
N ARG A 288 -27.80 -2.45 -11.76
CA ARG A 288 -28.44 -1.20 -12.16
C ARG A 288 -27.41 -0.06 -12.01
N PRO A 289 -27.20 0.76 -13.04
CA PRO A 289 -26.40 1.98 -12.93
C PRO A 289 -26.97 2.85 -11.79
N HIS A 290 -26.09 3.58 -11.11
CA HIS A 290 -26.54 4.53 -10.10
C HIS A 290 -27.44 5.61 -10.74
N PRO A 291 -28.46 6.13 -10.03
CA PRO A 291 -29.31 7.20 -10.55
C PRO A 291 -28.48 8.37 -11.09
N GLY A 292 -28.73 8.78 -12.34
CA GLY A 292 -27.98 9.84 -13.03
C GLY A 292 -26.71 9.38 -13.76
N ALA A 293 -26.33 8.10 -13.71
CA ALA A 293 -25.25 7.57 -14.53
C ALA A 293 -25.67 7.52 -16.00
N GLN A 294 -24.83 8.05 -16.89
CA GLN A 294 -25.02 7.89 -18.32
C GLN A 294 -24.84 6.42 -18.71
N LEU A 295 -25.81 5.88 -19.45
CA LEU A 295 -25.73 4.54 -20.02
C LEU A 295 -24.53 4.45 -20.97
N ARG A 296 -23.83 3.33 -20.93
CA ARG A 296 -22.71 3.02 -21.83
C ARG A 296 -23.19 2.07 -22.92
N PHE A 297 -22.51 2.10 -24.07
CA PHE A 297 -22.74 1.12 -25.13
C PHE A 297 -22.54 -0.34 -24.68
N GLU A 298 -21.76 -0.54 -23.61
CA GLU A 298 -21.50 -1.84 -23.00
C GLU A 298 -22.59 -2.27 -22.00
N ASP A 299 -23.56 -1.41 -21.71
CA ASP A 299 -24.68 -1.75 -20.83
C ASP A 299 -25.65 -2.68 -21.58
N VAL A 300 -25.99 -3.81 -20.96
CA VAL A 300 -26.90 -4.82 -21.53
C VAL A 300 -28.22 -4.71 -20.79
N ASP A 301 -29.31 -4.48 -21.53
CA ASP A 301 -30.67 -4.31 -20.96
C ASP A 301 -30.74 -3.24 -19.85
N GLY A 302 -30.00 -2.13 -20.03
CA GLY A 302 -29.91 -1.04 -19.06
C GLY A 302 -29.10 -1.37 -17.80
N MET A 303 -28.38 -2.50 -17.79
CA MET A 303 -27.56 -2.95 -16.67
C MET A 303 -26.07 -2.77 -16.97
N ARG A 304 -25.32 -2.23 -16.01
CA ARG A 304 -23.85 -2.17 -16.07
C ARG A 304 -23.28 -3.57 -15.87
N ILE A 305 -22.55 -4.05 -16.87
CA ILE A 305 -21.85 -5.32 -16.81
C ILE A 305 -20.38 -5.10 -16.45
N THR A 306 -19.88 -5.90 -15.52
CA THR A 306 -18.47 -5.95 -15.12
C THR A 306 -18.06 -7.39 -14.87
N ALA A 307 -16.80 -7.76 -15.10
CA ALA A 307 -16.31 -9.09 -14.79
C ALA A 307 -14.93 -9.07 -14.17
N PHE A 308 -14.58 -10.19 -13.54
CA PHE A 308 -13.25 -10.47 -13.06
C PHE A 308 -12.92 -11.96 -13.23
N VAL A 309 -11.62 -12.26 -13.35
CA VAL A 309 -11.11 -13.62 -13.33
C VAL A 309 -10.56 -13.99 -11.96
N THR A 310 -10.76 -15.24 -11.56
CA THR A 310 -10.23 -15.78 -10.30
C THR A 310 -9.89 -17.27 -10.43
N ASN A 311 -9.00 -17.76 -9.58
CA ASN A 311 -8.78 -19.20 -9.36
C ASN A 311 -9.24 -19.67 -7.96
N SER A 312 -10.07 -18.85 -7.30
CA SER A 312 -10.72 -19.20 -6.03
C SER A 312 -11.74 -20.29 -6.29
N THR A 313 -11.67 -21.40 -5.56
CA THR A 313 -12.64 -22.51 -5.67
C THR A 313 -13.60 -22.57 -4.49
N ARG A 314 -13.51 -21.60 -3.58
CA ARG A 314 -14.24 -21.56 -2.31
C ARG A 314 -15.01 -20.25 -2.15
N GLY A 315 -16.13 -20.34 -1.45
CA GLY A 315 -16.99 -19.20 -1.13
C GLY A 315 -18.09 -18.98 -2.17
N PRO A 316 -19.25 -18.43 -1.76
CA PRO A 316 -20.31 -18.00 -2.66
C PRO A 316 -19.83 -16.99 -3.71
N LEU A 317 -20.47 -16.95 -4.88
CA LEU A 317 -20.15 -15.99 -5.94
C LEU A 317 -20.24 -14.54 -5.46
N ALA A 318 -21.22 -14.23 -4.61
CA ALA A 318 -21.41 -12.92 -4.02
C ALA A 318 -20.22 -12.46 -3.15
N ASP A 319 -19.61 -13.38 -2.41
CA ASP A 319 -18.40 -13.08 -1.62
C ASP A 319 -17.17 -12.86 -2.51
N LEU A 320 -17.05 -13.63 -3.59
CA LEU A 320 -15.98 -13.44 -4.58
C LEU A 320 -16.11 -12.09 -5.29
N GLU A 321 -17.34 -11.70 -5.68
CA GLU A 321 -17.64 -10.39 -6.24
C GLU A 321 -17.33 -9.27 -5.25
N LEU A 322 -17.83 -9.37 -4.02
CA LEU A 322 -17.61 -8.33 -3.01
C LEU A 322 -16.12 -8.17 -2.70
N ARG A 323 -15.37 -9.27 -2.63
CA ARG A 323 -13.91 -9.26 -2.47
C ARG A 323 -13.20 -8.57 -3.64
N HIS A 324 -13.65 -8.83 -4.87
CA HIS A 324 -13.13 -8.15 -6.07
C HIS A 324 -13.46 -6.66 -6.04
N ARG A 325 -14.71 -6.28 -5.78
CA ARG A 325 -15.16 -4.88 -5.74
C ARG A 325 -14.48 -4.08 -4.63
N ARG A 326 -14.14 -4.73 -3.51
CA ARG A 326 -13.28 -4.15 -2.47
C ARG A 326 -11.87 -3.81 -2.99
N ARG A 327 -11.51 -4.07 -4.26
CA ARG A 327 -10.36 -3.45 -4.94
C ARG A 327 -10.35 -1.94 -4.81
N ALA A 328 -11.52 -1.29 -4.75
CA ALA A 328 -11.61 0.14 -4.44
C ALA A 328 -10.87 0.53 -3.15
N ARG A 329 -10.68 -0.39 -2.18
CA ARG A 329 -9.84 -0.16 -1.00
C ARG A 329 -8.36 0.04 -1.30
N ALA A 330 -7.88 -0.23 -2.51
CA ALA A 330 -6.53 0.14 -2.93
C ALA A 330 -6.39 1.64 -3.23
N GLU A 331 -7.51 2.33 -3.51
CA GLU A 331 -7.52 3.77 -3.80
C GLU A 331 -7.19 4.59 -2.55
N ASP A 332 -7.65 4.15 -1.36
CA ASP A 332 -7.35 4.80 -0.08
C ASP A 332 -5.85 4.79 0.28
N PRO A 333 -5.13 3.65 0.27
CA PRO A 333 -3.68 3.61 0.42
C PRO A 333 -2.92 4.44 -0.62
N ILE A 334 -3.41 4.55 -1.86
CA ILE A 334 -2.80 5.42 -2.88
C ILE A 334 -2.99 6.90 -2.52
N ARG A 335 -4.19 7.30 -2.09
CA ARG A 335 -4.44 8.65 -1.61
C ARG A 335 -3.57 8.96 -0.39
N ILE A 336 -3.49 8.04 0.56
CA ILE A 336 -2.61 8.15 1.73
C ILE A 336 -1.14 8.30 1.30
N ALA A 337 -0.67 7.51 0.35
CA ALA A 337 0.69 7.62 -0.17
C ALA A 337 0.93 8.99 -0.83
N LYS A 338 -0.05 9.53 -1.56
CA LYS A 338 -0.02 10.88 -2.14
C LYS A 338 0.07 11.96 -1.06
N ASP A 339 -0.77 11.87 -0.03
CA ASP A 339 -0.77 12.73 1.16
C ASP A 339 0.47 12.55 2.06
N THR A 340 1.32 11.59 1.72
CA THR A 340 2.56 11.23 2.43
C THR A 340 3.75 11.23 1.45
N GLY A 341 3.75 12.16 0.49
CA GLY A 341 4.90 12.49 -0.36
C GLY A 341 4.93 11.86 -1.76
N LEU A 342 4.01 10.98 -2.14
CA LEU A 342 3.96 10.46 -3.52
C LEU A 342 3.43 11.48 -4.53
N ALA A 343 2.64 12.47 -4.08
CA ALA A 343 2.05 13.48 -4.95
C ALA A 343 3.10 14.41 -5.58
N ASN A 344 4.25 14.58 -4.92
CA ASN A 344 5.33 15.43 -5.37
C ASN A 344 6.65 14.65 -5.35
N LEU A 345 7.24 14.39 -6.52
CA LEU A 345 8.57 13.79 -6.65
C LEU A 345 9.62 14.90 -6.73
N PRO A 346 10.35 15.23 -5.65
CA PRO A 346 10.98 16.53 -5.49
C PRO A 346 12.37 16.64 -6.14
N LEU A 347 12.80 15.62 -6.89
CA LEU A 347 14.14 15.52 -7.45
C LEU A 347 14.08 15.53 -8.99
N HIS A 348 15.15 16.02 -9.62
CA HIS A 348 15.27 16.03 -11.07
C HIS A 348 15.57 14.63 -11.64
N SER A 349 16.46 13.89 -10.99
CA SER A 349 16.89 12.55 -11.41
C SER A 349 15.82 11.49 -11.15
N PHE A 350 15.61 10.61 -12.12
CA PHE A 350 14.69 9.48 -11.98
C PHE A 350 15.16 8.49 -10.91
N ALA A 351 16.47 8.19 -10.87
CA ALA A 351 17.06 7.31 -9.86
C ALA A 351 16.88 7.87 -8.44
N ALA A 352 17.06 9.19 -8.27
CA ALA A 352 16.84 9.85 -7.00
C ALA A 352 15.35 9.82 -6.57
N ASN A 353 14.42 9.99 -7.52
CA ASN A 353 12.99 9.84 -7.24
C ASN A 353 12.58 8.40 -6.92
N ARG A 354 13.31 7.38 -7.39
CA ARG A 354 13.09 5.99 -6.91
C ARG A 354 13.47 5.83 -5.44
N ILE A 355 14.55 6.48 -4.99
CA ILE A 355 14.89 6.53 -3.56
C ILE A 355 13.79 7.26 -2.78
N TRP A 356 13.24 8.35 -3.33
CA TRP A 356 12.09 9.05 -2.73
C TRP A 356 10.86 8.13 -2.60
N CYS A 357 10.53 7.33 -3.61
CA CYS A 357 9.46 6.33 -3.49
C CYS A 357 9.69 5.32 -2.35
N ALA A 358 10.96 4.95 -2.07
CA ALA A 358 11.29 4.12 -0.92
C ALA A 358 11.07 4.85 0.41
N VAL A 359 11.37 6.16 0.48
CA VAL A 359 11.07 7.01 1.64
C VAL A 359 9.56 7.13 1.87
N VAL A 360 8.77 7.32 0.81
CA VAL A 360 7.29 7.29 0.87
C VAL A 360 6.80 5.95 1.41
N ALA A 361 7.38 4.84 0.96
CA ALA A 361 7.02 3.51 1.47
C ALA A 361 7.34 3.35 2.97
N LEU A 362 8.51 3.81 3.42
CA LEU A 362 8.87 3.85 4.84
C LEU A 362 7.89 4.69 5.66
N ALA A 363 7.50 5.87 5.16
CA ALA A 363 6.53 6.74 5.84
C ALA A 363 5.16 6.06 5.97
N GLY A 364 4.70 5.39 4.91
CA GLY A 364 3.46 4.61 4.91
C GLY A 364 3.51 3.43 5.90
N GLU A 365 4.61 2.69 5.94
CA GLU A 365 4.83 1.60 6.91
C GLU A 365 4.82 2.09 8.35
N ILE A 366 5.60 3.13 8.67
CA ILE A 366 5.65 3.68 10.04
C ILE A 366 4.25 4.14 10.47
N THR A 367 3.50 4.76 9.56
CA THR A 367 2.14 5.26 9.83
C THR A 367 1.12 4.12 9.96
N ALA A 368 1.30 3.00 9.26
CA ALA A 368 0.45 1.81 9.40
C ALA A 368 0.79 0.97 10.64
N TRP A 369 2.08 0.82 10.95
CA TRP A 369 2.56 0.05 12.10
C TRP A 369 2.28 0.73 13.43
N MET A 370 2.30 2.06 13.49
CA MET A 370 2.02 2.80 14.73
C MET A 370 0.65 2.43 15.34
N PRO A 371 -0.49 2.61 14.65
CA PRO A 371 -1.79 2.22 15.19
C PRO A 371 -1.93 0.70 15.36
N LEU A 372 -1.32 -0.10 14.48
CA LEU A 372 -1.30 -1.56 14.59
C LEU A 372 -0.71 -2.03 15.92
N LEU A 373 0.42 -1.46 16.33
CA LEU A 373 1.15 -1.82 17.55
C LEU A 373 0.66 -1.09 18.79
N ALA A 374 0.26 0.17 18.67
CA ALA A 374 -0.02 1.04 19.81
C ALA A 374 -1.52 1.10 20.15
N LEU A 375 -2.39 1.04 19.15
CA LEU A 375 -3.82 1.39 19.28
C LEU A 375 -4.74 0.20 19.06
N HIS A 376 -4.22 -1.03 19.09
CA HIS A 376 -5.04 -2.23 19.03
C HIS A 376 -6.08 -2.27 20.17
N GLY A 377 -7.28 -2.76 19.87
CA GLY A 377 -8.43 -2.72 20.78
C GLY A 377 -9.16 -1.37 20.87
N HIS A 378 -8.77 -0.37 20.08
CA HIS A 378 -9.44 0.92 20.02
C HIS A 378 -9.77 1.30 18.56
N ASP A 379 -10.85 2.04 18.35
CA ASP A 379 -11.28 2.53 17.03
C ASP A 379 -10.20 3.37 16.33
N ALA A 380 -9.30 3.99 17.09
CA ALA A 380 -8.18 4.76 16.56
C ALA A 380 -7.20 3.93 15.72
N ARG A 381 -7.26 2.59 15.79
CA ARG A 381 -6.47 1.72 14.92
C ARG A 381 -6.74 1.96 13.44
N ARG A 382 -7.97 2.35 13.07
CA ARG A 382 -8.37 2.61 11.67
C ARG A 382 -8.18 4.06 11.25
N TRP A 383 -7.64 4.92 12.10
CA TRP A 383 -7.47 6.34 11.77
C TRP A 383 -6.41 6.54 10.70
N GLU A 384 -6.80 7.26 9.66
CA GLU A 384 -5.90 7.71 8.60
C GLU A 384 -4.95 8.82 9.06
N PRO A 385 -3.85 9.09 8.31
CA PRO A 385 -2.83 10.07 8.69
C PRO A 385 -3.39 11.42 9.11
N LYS A 386 -4.38 11.96 8.39
CA LYS A 386 -5.02 13.24 8.74
C LYS A 386 -5.57 13.24 10.17
N LYS A 387 -6.31 12.20 10.56
CA LYS A 387 -6.90 12.08 11.89
C LYS A 387 -5.84 11.81 12.95
N LEU A 388 -4.84 10.98 12.65
CA LEU A 388 -3.70 10.72 13.55
C LEU A 388 -2.92 12.00 13.85
N ARG A 389 -2.61 12.80 12.81
CA ARG A 389 -1.93 14.10 12.93
C ARG A 389 -2.73 15.02 13.85
N PHE A 390 -4.02 15.21 13.54
CA PHE A 390 -4.91 16.10 14.29
C PHE A 390 -5.18 15.68 15.74
N ALA A 391 -5.29 14.37 16.00
CA ALA A 391 -5.71 13.87 17.31
C ALA A 391 -4.53 13.54 18.23
N LEU A 392 -3.43 12.99 17.69
CA LEU A 392 -2.33 12.42 18.48
C LEU A 392 -1.03 13.20 18.35
N PHE A 393 -0.71 13.75 17.17
CA PHE A 393 0.61 14.36 16.93
C PHE A 393 0.67 15.85 17.24
N THR A 394 -0.48 16.51 17.36
CA THR A 394 -0.61 17.94 17.70
C THR A 394 -0.99 18.19 19.15
N ILE A 395 -0.99 17.16 20.01
CA ILE A 395 -1.25 17.34 21.44
C ILE A 395 -0.15 18.23 22.03
N PRO A 396 -0.49 19.38 22.66
CA PRO A 396 0.51 20.22 23.30
C PRO A 396 1.26 19.44 24.37
N ALA A 397 2.58 19.55 24.37
CA ALA A 397 3.43 18.80 25.28
C ALA A 397 4.67 19.59 25.69
N THR A 398 5.18 19.32 26.89
CA THR A 398 6.49 19.79 27.33
C THR A 398 7.45 18.62 27.50
N ILE A 399 8.73 18.87 27.23
CA ILE A 399 9.78 17.87 27.36
C ILE A 399 10.66 18.22 28.56
N ALA A 400 10.73 17.32 29.52
CA ALA A 400 11.62 17.46 30.67
C ALA A 400 12.76 16.42 30.58
N ARG A 401 13.97 16.83 30.94
CA ARG A 401 15.13 15.95 31.05
C ARG A 401 15.54 15.83 32.52
N SER A 402 15.51 14.61 33.06
CA SER A 402 15.92 14.35 34.44
C SER A 402 16.47 12.94 34.56
N GLY A 403 17.59 12.76 35.27
CA GLY A 403 18.18 11.44 35.51
C GLY A 403 18.50 10.64 34.23
N ARG A 404 19.04 11.29 33.20
CA ARG A 404 19.29 10.72 31.86
C ARG A 404 18.05 10.18 31.13
N ARG A 405 16.85 10.50 31.61
CA ARG A 405 15.57 10.16 30.98
C ARG A 405 14.92 11.40 30.39
N VAL A 406 14.33 11.22 29.22
CA VAL A 406 13.45 12.22 28.59
C VAL A 406 12.02 11.88 28.99
N ARG A 407 11.30 12.84 29.58
CA ARG A 407 9.89 12.72 29.94
C ARG A 407 9.06 13.64 29.05
N LEU A 408 7.98 13.10 28.50
CA LEU A 408 7.01 13.84 27.70
C LEU A 408 5.77 14.08 28.55
N HIS A 409 5.47 15.34 28.85
CA HIS A 409 4.27 15.74 29.58
C HIS A 409 3.23 16.23 28.59
N LEU A 410 2.17 15.45 28.37
CA LEU A 410 1.06 15.83 27.49
C LEU A 410 0.06 16.72 28.24
N ALA A 411 -0.59 17.64 27.52
CA ALA A 411 -1.67 18.44 28.07
C ALA A 411 -2.82 17.56 28.57
N ALA A 412 -3.07 17.58 29.89
CA ALA A 412 -4.10 16.76 30.54
C ALA A 412 -5.53 17.03 30.05
N ARG A 413 -5.78 18.22 29.48
CA ARG A 413 -7.08 18.59 28.90
C ARG A 413 -7.33 18.00 27.51
N SER A 414 -6.32 17.40 26.87
CA SER A 414 -6.53 16.77 25.57
C SER A 414 -7.39 15.50 25.72
N PRO A 415 -8.48 15.36 24.94
CA PRO A 415 -9.30 14.14 24.98
C PRO A 415 -8.54 12.88 24.52
N PHE A 416 -7.38 13.05 23.90
CA PHE A 416 -6.55 11.96 23.39
C PHE A 416 -5.27 11.72 24.20
N ALA A 417 -5.07 12.42 25.32
CA ALA A 417 -3.88 12.26 26.16
C ALA A 417 -3.74 10.82 26.67
N SER A 418 -4.79 10.26 27.28
CA SER A 418 -4.78 8.89 27.83
C SER A 418 -4.49 7.85 26.75
N LEU A 419 -5.15 7.96 25.59
CA LEU A 419 -4.92 7.07 24.45
C LEU A 419 -3.46 7.15 23.97
N THR A 420 -2.89 8.35 23.90
CA THR A 420 -1.50 8.57 23.48
C THR A 420 -0.51 7.97 24.49
N LEU A 421 -0.76 8.13 25.79
CA LEU A 421 0.09 7.56 26.85
C LEU A 421 0.05 6.02 26.84
N ILE A 422 -1.15 5.43 26.69
CA ILE A 422 -1.31 3.97 26.53
C ILE A 422 -0.51 3.49 25.31
N GLY A 423 -0.66 4.16 24.18
CA GLY A 423 0.05 3.82 22.95
C GLY A 423 1.57 3.93 23.09
N LEU A 424 2.07 4.99 23.73
CA LEU A 424 3.50 5.16 24.03
C LEU A 424 4.02 4.06 24.96
N GLY A 425 3.24 3.67 25.97
CA GLY A 425 3.59 2.57 26.88
C GLY A 425 3.71 1.24 26.15
N ARG A 426 2.75 0.91 25.29
CA ARG A 426 2.78 -0.30 24.44
C ARG A 426 3.99 -0.31 23.51
N LEU A 427 4.26 0.79 22.81
CA LEU A 427 5.43 0.89 21.94
C LEU A 427 6.75 0.80 22.73
N GLY A 428 6.79 1.37 23.93
CA GLY A 428 7.94 1.31 24.83
C GLY A 428 8.26 -0.12 25.28
N ALA A 429 7.23 -0.94 25.53
CA ALA A 429 7.41 -2.35 25.90
C ALA A 429 7.93 -3.23 24.74
N LEU A 430 7.80 -2.77 23.50
CA LEU A 430 8.25 -3.48 22.29
C LEU A 430 9.65 -3.05 21.82
N ALA A 431 10.13 -1.88 22.22
CA ALA A 431 11.42 -1.39 21.80
C ALA A 431 12.55 -2.26 22.42
N PRO A 432 13.51 -2.75 21.63
CA PRO A 432 14.72 -3.34 22.20
C PRO A 432 15.41 -2.26 23.05
N GLY A 433 15.86 -2.68 24.24
CA GLY A 433 16.42 -1.79 25.28
C GLY A 433 17.63 -0.98 24.84
#